data_AF-A0A9W4XL89-F1
#
_entry.id   AF-A0A9W4XL89-F1
#
_cell.length_a   1.000
_cell.length_b   1.000
_cell.length_c   1.000
_cell.angle_alpha   90.00
_cell.angle_beta   90.00
_cell.angle_gamma   90.00
#
_symmetry.space_group_name_H-M   'P 1'
#
loop_
_entity.id
_entity.type
_entity.pdbx_description
1 polymer ?
#
loop_
_entity_poly.entity_id
_entity_poly.type
_entity_poly.pdbx_seq_one_letter_code
_entity_poly.pdbx_strand_id
1 'polypeptide(L)'
;MTYIMFAGMLCRLSERCYLGLLHSFTIRSSATVPRRDVALFRTIWQEDVPRLSLDHPYLMHAILSFAAAYNMHHSTPGSHSDDRARRAARDHYDQALVSMRALVSQITAEAADPVLCFSILICFITMFLGKVDGLEPIEIALNAKNKHTKLT
;
A
#
# COMPACT_ATOMS: atom_id res chain seq x y z
N MET A 1 23.62 18.32 -18.34
CA MET A 1 23.83 16.86 -18.52
C MET A 1 23.75 16.06 -17.22
N THR A 2 23.75 16.71 -16.05
CA THR A 2 23.66 16.08 -14.71
C THR A 2 22.23 15.66 -14.31
N TYR A 3 21.20 16.38 -14.78
CA TYR A 3 19.80 16.12 -14.44
C TYR A 3 19.25 14.79 -15.00
N ILE A 4 19.70 14.41 -16.20
CA ILE A 4 19.29 13.16 -16.87
C ILE A 4 19.91 11.93 -16.19
N MET A 5 21.17 12.05 -15.73
CA MET A 5 21.81 10.99 -14.94
C MET A 5 21.16 10.84 -13.56
N PHE A 6 20.74 11.93 -12.93
CA PHE A 6 20.06 11.88 -11.63
C PHE A 6 18.65 11.27 -11.76
N ALA A 7 17.88 11.63 -12.79
CA ALA A 7 16.58 11.02 -13.08
C ALA A 7 16.70 9.53 -13.45
N GLY A 8 17.70 9.16 -14.27
CA GLY A 8 17.98 7.76 -14.60
C GLY A 8 18.47 6.94 -13.41
N MET A 9 19.23 7.54 -12.49
CA MET A 9 19.68 6.90 -11.26
C MET A 9 18.54 6.77 -10.24
N LEU A 10 17.66 7.77 -10.10
CA LEU A 10 16.44 7.69 -9.29
C LEU A 10 15.45 6.67 -9.85
N CYS A 11 15.33 6.55 -11.18
CA CYS A 11 14.52 5.52 -11.83
C CYS A 11 15.07 4.11 -11.56
N ARG A 12 16.40 3.92 -11.69
CA ARG A 12 17.05 2.63 -11.35
C ARG A 12 17.08 2.32 -9.85
N LEU A 13 17.13 3.34 -8.99
CA LEU A 13 16.97 3.18 -7.53
C LEU A 13 15.52 2.82 -7.20
N SER A 14 14.56 3.47 -7.87
CA SER A 14 13.13 3.16 -7.78
C SER A 14 12.87 1.71 -8.19
N GLU A 15 13.42 1.23 -9.31
CA GLU A 15 13.30 -0.19 -9.70
C GLU A 15 13.90 -1.16 -8.69
N ARG A 16 15.06 -0.83 -8.09
CA ARG A 16 15.67 -1.68 -7.05
C ARG A 16 14.85 -1.69 -5.75
N CYS A 17 14.30 -0.54 -5.36
CA CYS A 17 13.40 -0.43 -4.21
C CYS A 17 12.07 -1.14 -4.48
N TYR A 18 11.52 -0.99 -5.68
CA TYR A 18 10.31 -1.67 -6.15
C TYR A 18 10.47 -3.18 -6.08
N LEU A 19 11.55 -3.73 -6.65
CA LEU A 19 11.83 -5.16 -6.62
C LEU A 19 12.09 -5.66 -5.19
N GLY A 20 12.79 -4.88 -4.37
CA GLY A 20 13.05 -5.22 -2.96
C GLY A 20 11.77 -5.24 -2.11
N LEU A 21 10.85 -4.31 -2.34
CA LEU A 21 9.57 -4.24 -1.64
C LEU A 21 8.64 -5.38 -2.08
N LEU A 22 8.54 -5.65 -3.37
CA LEU A 22 7.76 -6.77 -3.90
C LEU A 22 8.29 -8.11 -3.37
N HIS A 23 9.60 -8.29 -3.34
CA HIS A 23 10.22 -9.47 -2.73
C HIS A 23 9.89 -9.60 -1.23
N SER A 24 9.97 -8.51 -0.46
CA SER A 24 9.59 -8.51 0.96
C SER A 24 8.10 -8.86 1.17
N PHE A 25 7.23 -8.46 0.24
CA PHE A 25 5.82 -8.83 0.26
C PHE A 25 5.62 -10.33 0.08
N THR A 26 6.14 -10.88 -1.01
CA THR A 26 5.99 -12.30 -1.36
C THR A 26 6.59 -13.21 -0.30
N ILE A 27 7.75 -12.87 0.27
CA ILE A 27 8.43 -13.75 1.24
C ILE A 27 7.90 -13.60 2.66
N ARG A 28 7.58 -12.36 3.10
CA ARG A 28 7.44 -12.06 4.53
C ARG A 28 6.12 -11.42 4.90
N SER A 29 5.70 -10.41 4.16
CA SER A 29 4.59 -9.54 4.57
C SER A 29 3.22 -10.21 4.32
N SER A 30 3.09 -10.97 3.22
CA SER A 30 1.90 -11.77 2.87
C SER A 30 1.46 -12.76 3.97
N ALA A 31 2.40 -13.29 4.76
CA ALA A 31 2.13 -14.28 5.81
C ALA A 31 1.42 -13.72 7.06
N THR A 32 1.14 -12.41 7.07
CA THR A 32 0.47 -11.72 8.18
C THR A 32 -1.02 -11.50 7.96
N VAL A 33 -1.53 -11.78 6.75
CA VAL A 33 -2.95 -11.71 6.39
C VAL A 33 -3.71 -12.95 6.96
N PRO A 34 -5.01 -12.88 7.32
CA PRO A 34 -5.65 -13.81 8.26
C PRO A 34 -5.53 -15.31 7.95
N ARG A 35 -5.31 -16.09 9.01
CA ARG A 35 -4.84 -17.49 9.02
C ARG A 35 -5.96 -18.52 9.28
N ARG A 36 -6.89 -18.74 8.35
CA ARG A 36 -7.90 -19.82 8.51
C ARG A 36 -7.68 -21.05 7.64
N ASP A 37 -7.07 -20.92 6.46
CA ASP A 37 -6.64 -22.06 5.62
C ASP A 37 -5.24 -21.82 5.03
N VAL A 38 -4.23 -22.37 5.70
CA VAL A 38 -2.81 -21.94 5.63
C VAL A 38 -2.18 -22.08 4.23
N ALA A 39 -2.59 -23.04 3.41
CA ALA A 39 -1.98 -23.28 2.10
C ALA A 39 -2.56 -22.39 1.00
N LEU A 40 -3.89 -22.40 0.85
CA LEU A 40 -4.58 -21.64 -0.21
C LEU A 40 -4.43 -20.13 -0.01
N PHE A 41 -4.60 -19.64 1.22
CA PHE A 41 -4.42 -18.22 1.52
C PHE A 41 -2.97 -17.77 1.28
N ARG A 42 -1.99 -18.63 1.56
CA ARG A 42 -0.58 -18.33 1.30
C ARG A 42 -0.32 -18.20 -0.20
N THR A 43 -0.83 -19.13 -1.02
CA THR A 43 -0.71 -19.04 -2.49
C THR A 43 -1.35 -17.75 -3.02
N ILE A 44 -2.55 -17.40 -2.54
CA ILE A 44 -3.23 -16.17 -2.96
C ILE A 44 -2.35 -14.93 -2.72
N TRP A 45 -1.84 -14.76 -1.50
CA TRP A 45 -1.09 -13.54 -1.17
C TRP A 45 0.37 -13.55 -1.63
N GLN A 46 0.96 -14.71 -1.88
CA GLN A 46 2.37 -14.84 -2.33
C GLN A 46 2.52 -14.89 -3.85
N GLU A 47 1.52 -15.42 -4.55
CA GLU A 47 1.61 -15.69 -5.99
C GLU A 47 0.51 -14.96 -6.76
N ASP A 48 -0.76 -15.17 -6.40
CA ASP A 48 -1.88 -14.67 -7.22
C ASP A 48 -1.99 -13.15 -7.14
N VAL A 49 -1.96 -12.58 -5.94
CA VAL A 49 -2.08 -11.13 -5.72
C VAL A 49 -0.91 -10.35 -6.36
N PRO A 50 0.37 -10.77 -6.24
CA PRO A 50 1.47 -10.17 -6.98
C PRO A 50 1.38 -10.33 -8.50
N ARG A 51 0.76 -11.40 -9.02
CA ARG A 51 0.54 -11.56 -10.46
C ARG A 51 -0.57 -10.62 -10.94
N LEU A 52 -1.71 -10.61 -10.24
CA LEU A 52 -2.83 -9.70 -10.48
C LEU A 52 -2.38 -8.23 -10.46
N SER A 53 -1.47 -7.87 -9.56
CA SER A 53 -1.01 -6.48 -9.47
C SER A 53 -0.19 -6.01 -10.67
N LEU A 54 0.36 -6.90 -11.49
CA LEU A 54 1.05 -6.52 -12.73
C LEU A 54 0.09 -5.88 -13.73
N ASP A 55 -1.16 -6.32 -13.74
CA ASP A 55 -2.22 -5.79 -14.62
C ASP A 55 -3.02 -4.66 -13.96
N HIS A 56 -2.90 -4.50 -12.64
CA HIS A 56 -3.66 -3.56 -11.82
C HIS A 56 -2.73 -2.59 -11.04
N PRO A 57 -2.38 -1.41 -11.59
CA PRO A 57 -1.43 -0.48 -10.98
C PRO A 57 -1.80 -0.04 -9.55
N TYR A 58 -3.09 0.13 -9.26
CA TYR A 58 -3.56 0.47 -7.91
C TYR A 58 -3.24 -0.63 -6.89
N LEU A 59 -3.34 -1.89 -7.29
CA LEU A 59 -3.03 -3.05 -6.45
C LEU A 59 -1.52 -3.16 -6.24
N MET A 60 -0.71 -2.87 -7.27
CA MET A 60 0.74 -2.83 -7.13
C MET A 60 1.18 -1.78 -6.11
N HIS A 61 0.66 -0.56 -6.22
CA HIS A 61 0.95 0.50 -5.27
C HIS A 61 0.51 0.14 -3.84
N ALA A 62 -0.63 -0.54 -3.67
CA ALA A 62 -1.04 -1.05 -2.35
C ALA A 62 -0.07 -2.10 -1.79
N ILE A 63 0.38 -3.06 -2.61
CA ILE A 63 1.37 -4.07 -2.19
C ILE A 63 2.69 -3.43 -1.73
N LEU A 64 3.20 -2.47 -2.50
CA LEU A 64 4.45 -1.78 -2.19
C LEU A 64 4.33 -0.91 -0.92
N SER A 65 3.21 -0.20 -0.78
CA SER A 65 2.89 0.59 0.41
C SER A 65 2.84 -0.30 1.66
N PHE A 66 2.15 -1.44 1.57
CA PHE A 66 2.08 -2.41 2.67
C PHE A 66 3.45 -2.99 3.03
N ALA A 67 4.26 -3.37 2.04
CA ALA A 67 5.62 -3.87 2.29
C ALA A 67 6.51 -2.81 2.96
N ALA A 68 6.41 -1.55 2.55
CA ALA A 68 7.13 -0.45 3.15
C ALA A 68 6.66 -0.17 4.59
N ALA A 69 5.34 -0.18 4.82
CA ALA A 69 4.75 -0.02 6.14
C ALA A 69 5.15 -1.17 7.09
N TYR A 70 5.14 -2.41 6.61
CA TYR A 70 5.63 -3.56 7.37
C TYR A 70 7.10 -3.38 7.76
N ASN A 71 7.96 -3.00 6.80
CA ASN A 71 9.39 -2.80 7.06
C ASN A 71 9.65 -1.68 8.08
N MET A 72 8.85 -0.61 8.08
CA MET A 72 8.89 0.46 9.09
C MET A 72 8.66 -0.11 10.50
N HIS A 73 7.60 -0.89 10.71
CA HIS A 73 7.28 -1.51 12.01
C HIS A 73 8.32 -2.52 12.51
N HIS A 74 9.09 -3.11 11.59
CA HIS A 74 10.11 -4.11 11.91
C HIS A 74 11.55 -3.57 11.86
N SER A 75 11.73 -2.26 11.59
CA SER A 75 13.05 -1.60 11.63
C SER A 75 13.28 -0.92 12.98
N THR A 76 14.55 -0.65 13.30
CA THR A 76 14.88 0.13 14.50
C THR A 76 14.27 1.53 14.39
N PRO A 77 13.45 1.96 15.38
CA PRO A 77 12.80 3.27 15.37
C PRO A 77 13.83 4.40 15.26
N GLY A 78 13.56 5.39 14.39
CA GLY A 78 14.42 6.58 14.24
C GLY A 78 15.66 6.39 13.36
N SER A 79 15.79 5.26 12.67
CA SER A 79 16.85 5.04 11.68
C SER A 79 16.57 5.75 10.35
N HIS A 80 17.60 6.10 9.57
CA HIS A 80 17.41 6.64 8.21
C HIS A 80 16.67 5.67 7.26
N SER A 81 16.65 4.37 7.57
CA SER A 81 15.83 3.37 6.88
C SER A 81 14.34 3.51 7.21
N ASP A 82 14.01 3.82 8.48
CA ASP A 82 12.66 4.01 8.97
C ASP A 82 11.99 5.21 8.27
N ASP A 83 12.71 6.34 8.19
CA ASP A 83 12.25 7.54 7.48
C ASP A 83 12.02 7.31 5.97
N ARG A 84 12.87 6.50 5.33
CA ARG A 84 12.71 6.14 3.91
C ARG A 84 11.54 5.20 3.70
N ALA A 85 11.38 4.20 4.57
CA ALA A 85 10.26 3.26 4.53
C ALA A 85 8.92 3.99 4.75
N ARG A 86 8.88 4.93 5.70
CA ARG A 86 7.69 5.76 5.97
C ARG A 86 7.29 6.61 4.76
N ARG A 87 8.23 7.30 4.13
CA ARG A 87 7.96 8.08 2.91
C ARG A 87 7.45 7.18 1.78
N ALA A 88 8.14 6.06 1.52
CA ALA A 88 7.73 5.11 0.48
C ALA A 88 6.33 4.52 0.74
N ALA A 89 6.00 4.23 2.01
CA ALA A 89 4.68 3.75 2.39
C ALA A 89 3.58 4.77 2.06
N ARG A 90 3.79 6.04 2.41
CA ARG A 90 2.84 7.12 2.11
C ARG A 90 2.72 7.41 0.61
N ASP A 91 3.85 7.55 -0.09
CA ASP A 91 3.84 7.87 -1.52
C ASP A 91 3.08 6.80 -2.32
N HIS A 92 3.34 5.53 -2.03
CA HIS A 92 2.61 4.44 -2.68
C HIS A 92 1.17 4.31 -2.20
N TYR A 93 0.85 4.65 -0.96
CA TYR A 93 -0.53 4.70 -0.49
C TYR A 93 -1.36 5.72 -1.29
N ASP A 94 -0.83 6.94 -1.44
CA ASP A 94 -1.48 8.01 -2.19
C ASP A 94 -1.65 7.64 -3.67
N GLN A 95 -0.61 7.06 -4.29
CA GLN A 95 -0.67 6.57 -5.67
C GLN A 95 -1.70 5.45 -5.85
N ALA A 96 -1.83 4.55 -4.85
CA ALA A 96 -2.81 3.47 -4.87
C ALA A 96 -4.24 4.03 -4.86
N LEU A 97 -4.51 5.01 -4.00
CA LEU A 97 -5.83 5.68 -3.92
C LEU A 97 -6.17 6.46 -5.19
N VAL A 98 -5.22 7.24 -5.72
CA VAL A 98 -5.40 8.01 -6.97
C VAL A 98 -5.72 7.07 -8.13
N SER A 99 -4.96 5.98 -8.27
CA SER A 99 -5.14 5.00 -9.34
C SER A 99 -6.47 4.26 -9.21
N MET A 100 -6.87 3.89 -7.99
CA MET A 100 -8.16 3.23 -7.72
C MET A 100 -9.34 4.15 -8.03
N ARG A 101 -9.26 5.43 -7.67
CA ARG A 101 -10.33 6.41 -7.90
C ARG A 101 -10.64 6.59 -9.38
N ALA A 102 -9.64 6.50 -10.24
CA ALA A 102 -9.82 6.58 -11.70
C ALA A 102 -10.59 5.37 -12.26
N LEU A 103 -10.58 4.23 -11.56
CA LEU A 103 -11.17 2.97 -12.02
C LEU A 103 -12.49 2.62 -11.31
N VAL A 104 -12.82 3.30 -10.20
CA VAL A 104 -13.98 2.97 -9.35
C VAL A 104 -15.32 3.07 -10.09
N SER A 105 -15.39 3.88 -11.15
CA SER A 105 -16.60 4.02 -11.99
C SER A 105 -16.79 2.90 -13.02
N GLN A 106 -15.81 2.00 -13.16
CA GLN A 106 -15.80 0.92 -14.17
C GLN A 106 -15.59 -0.46 -13.52
N ILE A 107 -15.98 -0.64 -12.26
CA ILE A 107 -15.83 -1.94 -11.59
C ILE A 107 -16.74 -2.96 -12.28
N THR A 108 -16.14 -3.81 -13.10
CA THR A 108 -16.79 -5.00 -13.68
C THR A 108 -16.66 -6.18 -12.73
N ALA A 109 -17.41 -7.25 -12.98
CA ALA A 109 -17.32 -8.49 -12.21
C ALA A 109 -15.90 -9.08 -12.24
N GLU A 110 -15.15 -8.90 -13.34
CA GLU A 110 -13.76 -9.39 -13.45
C GLU A 110 -12.78 -8.60 -12.56
N ALA A 111 -13.08 -7.34 -12.23
CA ALA A 111 -12.24 -6.52 -11.36
C ALA A 111 -12.51 -6.70 -9.86
N ALA A 112 -13.52 -7.50 -9.48
CA ALA A 112 -13.97 -7.63 -8.09
C ALA A 112 -12.86 -8.17 -7.16
N ASP A 113 -12.14 -9.20 -7.60
CA ASP A 113 -11.07 -9.84 -6.81
C ASP A 113 -9.88 -8.89 -6.53
N PRO A 114 -9.29 -8.21 -7.55
CA PRO A 114 -8.22 -7.25 -7.28
C PRO A 114 -8.70 -6.03 -6.48
N VAL A 115 -9.95 -5.59 -6.62
CA VAL A 115 -10.55 -4.54 -5.77
C VAL A 115 -10.69 -4.98 -4.32
N LEU A 116 -11.09 -6.23 -4.07
CA LEU A 116 -11.17 -6.81 -2.73
C LEU A 116 -9.76 -6.90 -2.10
N CYS A 117 -8.78 -7.42 -2.84
CA CYS A 117 -7.40 -7.53 -2.38
C CYS A 117 -6.81 -6.16 -2.04
N PHE A 118 -7.04 -5.16 -2.90
CA PHE A 118 -6.67 -3.77 -2.66
C PHE A 118 -7.28 -3.25 -1.35
N SER A 119 -8.58 -3.46 -1.14
CA SER A 119 -9.30 -2.96 0.04
C SER A 119 -8.72 -3.56 1.34
N ILE A 120 -8.41 -4.86 1.33
CA ILE A 120 -7.77 -5.55 2.45
C ILE A 120 -6.40 -4.93 2.76
N LEU A 121 -5.57 -4.69 1.74
CA LEU A 121 -4.25 -4.08 1.91
C LEU A 121 -4.36 -2.66 2.47
N ILE A 122 -5.29 -1.84 1.97
CA ILE A 122 -5.53 -0.48 2.46
C ILE A 122 -5.92 -0.48 3.95
N CYS A 123 -6.75 -1.43 4.40
CA CYS A 123 -7.06 -1.59 5.82
C CYS A 123 -5.80 -1.84 6.66
N PHE A 124 -4.90 -2.72 6.23
CA PHE A 124 -3.66 -2.95 6.97
C PHE A 124 -2.71 -1.75 6.92
N ILE A 125 -2.56 -1.12 5.76
CA ILE A 125 -1.69 0.05 5.58
C ILE A 125 -2.14 1.18 6.51
N THR A 126 -3.44 1.46 6.57
CA THR A 126 -3.99 2.51 7.45
C THR A 126 -3.78 2.18 8.93
N MET A 127 -3.89 0.92 9.34
CA MET A 127 -3.52 0.49 10.70
C MET A 127 -2.03 0.70 10.99
N PHE A 128 -1.16 0.45 10.01
CA PHE A 128 0.29 0.62 10.18
C PHE A 128 0.72 2.10 10.15
N LEU A 129 0.15 2.93 9.28
CA LEU A 129 0.45 4.36 9.18
C LEU A 129 -0.22 5.19 10.28
N GLY A 130 -1.44 4.83 10.69
CA GLY A 130 -2.18 5.53 11.76
C GLY A 130 -1.43 5.54 13.09
N LYS A 131 -0.65 4.49 13.37
CA LYS A 131 0.24 4.42 14.54
C LYS A 131 1.40 5.44 14.52
N VAL A 132 1.79 5.94 13.35
CA VAL A 132 3.00 6.78 13.18
C VAL A 132 2.67 8.26 13.00
N ASP A 133 1.47 8.58 12.52
CA ASP A 133 1.12 9.93 12.10
C ASP A 133 0.03 10.61 12.94
N GLY A 134 -0.51 9.92 13.96
CA GLY A 134 -1.69 10.43 14.69
C GLY A 134 -2.90 10.62 13.76
N LEU A 135 -2.92 9.93 12.61
CA LEU A 135 -4.12 9.82 11.79
C LEU A 135 -5.13 8.98 12.59
N GLU A 136 -6.05 9.67 13.26
CA GLU A 136 -7.38 9.17 13.60
C GLU A 136 -8.22 9.14 12.30
N PRO A 137 -8.32 8.02 11.55
CA PRO A 137 -8.77 8.06 10.16
C PRO A 137 -10.27 7.79 10.00
N ILE A 138 -11.08 8.01 11.04
CA ILE A 138 -12.55 7.94 10.96
C ILE A 138 -13.19 9.12 11.69
N GLU A 139 -12.66 9.53 12.84
CA GLU A 139 -13.23 10.64 13.62
C GLU A 139 -13.17 12.00 12.91
N ILE A 140 -12.10 12.32 12.17
CA ILE A 140 -12.01 13.62 11.46
C ILE A 140 -13.04 13.68 10.32
N ALA A 141 -13.23 12.58 9.58
CA ALA A 141 -14.22 12.51 8.51
C ALA A 141 -15.66 12.52 9.06
N LEU A 142 -15.90 11.86 10.20
CA LEU A 142 -17.19 11.92 10.92
C LEU A 142 -17.46 13.31 11.50
N ASN A 143 -16.45 13.97 12.08
CA ASN A 143 -16.57 15.31 12.65
C ASN A 143 -16.73 16.40 11.59
N ALA A 144 -16.09 16.24 10.42
CA ALA A 144 -16.32 17.12 9.27
C ALA A 144 -17.76 17.01 8.77
N LYS A 145 -18.34 15.80 8.71
CA LYS A 145 -19.75 15.60 8.35
C LYS A 145 -20.70 16.20 9.40
N ASN A 146 -20.42 16.01 10.70
CA ASN A 146 -21.26 16.56 11.78
C ASN A 146 -21.27 18.10 11.86
N LYS A 147 -20.21 18.78 11.37
CA LYS A 147 -20.22 20.24 11.27
C LYS A 147 -21.18 20.77 10.21
N HIS A 148 -21.41 20.02 9.13
CA HIS A 148 -22.35 20.41 8.09
C HIS A 148 -23.82 20.17 8.47
N THR A 149 -24.10 19.21 9.37
CA THR A 149 -25.47 18.90 9.83
C THR A 149 -25.97 19.84 10.92
N LYS A 150 -25.10 20.63 11.57
CA LYS A 150 -25.48 21.58 12.64
C LYS A 150 -25.77 23.01 12.16
N LEU A 151 -25.78 23.26 10.85
CA LEU A 151 -26.04 24.59 10.27
C LEU A 151 -27.41 24.75 9.58
N THR A 152 -28.33 23.82 9.81
CA THR A 152 -29.75 23.89 9.43
C THR A 152 -30.62 23.73 10.66
#